data_AF-A0AA35VNJ2-F1
#
_entry.id   AF-A0AA35VNJ2-F1
#
_cell.length_a   1.000
_cell.length_b   1.000
_cell.length_c   1.000
_cell.angle_alpha   90.00
_cell.angle_beta   90.00
_cell.angle_gamma   90.00
#
_symmetry.space_group_name_H-M   'P 1'
#
loop_
_entity.id
_entity.type
_entity.pdbx_description
1 polymer ?
#
loop_
_entity_poly.entity_id
_entity_poly.type
_entity_poly.pdbx_seq_one_letter_code
_entity_poly.pdbx_strand_id
1 'polypeptide(L)'
;MQAAPSQAELLYKNYKVNKEKLKSQVKETIVEKYGNAAADEALPRELLLGQSEREVEYDRAGRIIKGQEMALPKSKYEEDVYINNHTCVWGSWWKGHQWGYKCCKQFIRNSYCTGAAGIEAAEAASDLMKANIARKEATQEVVAPTEEKQLATWGTDIPDDLVLDQAKLTEALKKEDKRRREEKDERKRKYNVKWNDEVTAEDMEAYRMKKVLHDDPMKDFLN
;
A
#
# COMPACT_ATOMS: atom_id res chain seq x y z
N MET A 1 -26.04 -46.79 -19.06
CA MET A 1 -26.16 -45.31 -19.11
C MET A 1 -26.67 -44.73 -17.76
N GLN A 2 -26.29 -45.30 -16.60
CA GLN A 2 -26.97 -45.05 -15.30
C GLN A 2 -26.04 -44.54 -14.18
N ALA A 3 -24.76 -44.27 -14.43
CA ALA A 3 -23.78 -44.13 -13.35
C ALA A 3 -23.75 -42.76 -12.62
N ALA A 4 -24.17 -41.66 -13.25
CA ALA A 4 -24.19 -40.33 -12.60
C ALA A 4 -25.14 -39.32 -13.31
N PRO A 5 -26.45 -39.34 -13.03
CA PRO A 5 -27.41 -38.46 -13.69
C PRO A 5 -27.19 -36.96 -13.40
N SER A 6 -26.76 -36.60 -12.18
CA SER A 6 -26.51 -35.20 -11.80
C SER A 6 -25.31 -34.59 -12.53
N GLN A 7 -24.23 -35.36 -12.70
CA GLN A 7 -23.07 -34.94 -13.47
C GLN A 7 -23.42 -34.77 -14.95
N ALA A 8 -24.22 -35.68 -15.50
CA ALA A 8 -24.70 -35.58 -16.89
C ALA A 8 -25.59 -34.34 -17.10
N GLU A 9 -26.45 -34.01 -16.14
CA GLU A 9 -27.29 -32.80 -16.19
C GLU A 9 -26.44 -31.51 -16.20
N LEU A 10 -25.41 -31.45 -15.35
CA LEU A 10 -24.49 -30.30 -15.29
C LEU A 10 -23.73 -30.13 -16.61
N LEU A 11 -23.20 -31.23 -17.18
CA LEU A 11 -22.53 -31.22 -18.48
C LEU A 11 -23.48 -30.79 -19.60
N TYR A 12 -24.75 -31.22 -19.56
CA TYR A 12 -25.76 -30.81 -20.52
C TYR A 12 -26.08 -29.30 -20.44
N LYS A 13 -26.19 -28.75 -19.22
CA LYS A 13 -26.35 -27.30 -19.00
C LYS A 13 -25.17 -26.53 -19.60
N ASN A 14 -23.95 -26.97 -19.31
CA ASN A 14 -22.73 -26.36 -19.87
C ASN A 14 -22.69 -26.45 -21.40
N TYR A 15 -23.06 -27.60 -21.96
CA TYR A 15 -23.15 -27.79 -23.40
C TYR A 15 -24.16 -26.83 -24.03
N LYS A 16 -25.33 -26.64 -23.42
CA LYS A 16 -26.36 -25.71 -23.90
C LYS A 16 -25.84 -24.28 -23.94
N VAL A 17 -25.20 -23.83 -22.86
CA VAL A 17 -24.56 -22.50 -22.79
C VAL A 17 -23.47 -22.35 -23.85
N ASN A 18 -22.59 -23.34 -23.99
CA ASN A 18 -21.51 -23.29 -24.97
C ASN A 18 -22.03 -23.32 -26.41
N LYS A 19 -23.12 -24.06 -26.67
CA LYS A 19 -23.78 -24.08 -27.98
C LYS A 19 -24.42 -22.74 -28.32
N GLU A 20 -25.04 -22.05 -27.35
CA GLU A 20 -25.59 -20.71 -27.53
C GLU A 20 -24.48 -19.68 -27.80
N LYS A 21 -23.37 -19.73 -27.05
CA LYS A 21 -22.18 -18.90 -27.29
C LYS A 21 -21.55 -19.15 -28.66
N LEU A 22 -21.45 -20.41 -29.08
CA LEU A 22 -20.89 -20.74 -30.39
C LEU A 22 -21.81 -20.25 -31.52
N LYS A 23 -23.13 -20.32 -31.34
CA LYS A 23 -24.08 -19.75 -32.30
C LYS A 23 -23.97 -18.23 -32.39
N SER A 24 -23.79 -17.52 -31.27
CA SER A 24 -23.60 -16.06 -31.31
C SER A 24 -22.28 -15.70 -32.00
N GLN A 25 -21.19 -16.38 -31.67
CA GLN A 25 -19.89 -16.19 -32.33
C GLN A 25 -19.96 -16.45 -33.84
N VAL A 26 -20.61 -17.54 -34.26
CA VAL A 26 -20.80 -17.82 -35.70
C VAL A 26 -21.62 -16.70 -36.35
N LYS A 27 -22.70 -16.24 -35.71
CA LYS A 27 -23.51 -15.12 -36.22
C LYS A 27 -22.67 -13.84 -36.34
N GLU A 28 -21.87 -13.51 -35.33
CA GLU A 28 -20.95 -12.35 -35.32
C GLU A 28 -19.93 -12.46 -36.46
N THR A 29 -19.25 -13.60 -36.62
CA THR A 29 -18.26 -13.78 -37.71
C THR A 29 -18.86 -13.68 -39.11
N ILE A 30 -20.13 -14.08 -39.30
CA ILE A 30 -20.84 -13.93 -40.57
C ILE A 30 -21.19 -12.46 -40.79
N VAL A 31 -21.69 -11.77 -39.77
CA VAL A 31 -22.02 -10.34 -39.83
C VAL A 31 -20.78 -9.49 -40.09
N GLU A 32 -19.64 -9.81 -39.48
CA GLU A 32 -18.38 -9.10 -39.71
C GLU A 32 -17.87 -9.27 -41.15
N LYS A 33 -17.96 -10.48 -41.70
CA LYS A 33 -17.44 -10.80 -43.04
C LYS A 33 -18.33 -10.27 -44.17
N TYR A 34 -19.64 -10.33 -43.98
CA TYR A 34 -20.61 -10.07 -45.05
C TYR A 34 -21.47 -8.83 -44.80
N GLY A 35 -21.33 -8.19 -43.64
CA GLY A 35 -22.20 -7.11 -43.20
C GLY A 35 -23.60 -7.60 -42.83
N ASN A 36 -24.34 -6.79 -42.06
CA ASN A 36 -25.76 -7.03 -41.82
C ASN A 36 -26.60 -6.09 -42.69
N ALA A 37 -27.02 -6.57 -43.88
CA ALA A 37 -27.85 -5.79 -44.80
C ALA A 37 -29.25 -5.43 -44.26
N ALA A 38 -29.69 -6.09 -43.17
CA ALA A 38 -30.96 -5.84 -42.51
C ALA A 38 -30.83 -4.96 -41.25
N ALA A 39 -29.62 -4.54 -40.88
CA ALA A 39 -29.46 -3.52 -39.86
C ALA A 39 -29.81 -2.17 -40.48
N ASP A 40 -30.81 -1.48 -39.91
CA ASP A 40 -31.10 -0.07 -40.19
C ASP A 40 -30.02 0.84 -39.57
N GLU A 41 -28.75 0.51 -39.80
CA GLU A 41 -27.65 1.42 -39.49
C GLU A 41 -27.74 2.57 -40.48
N ALA A 42 -28.10 3.75 -39.97
CA ALA A 42 -28.15 4.96 -40.77
C ALA A 42 -26.76 5.22 -41.35
N LEU A 43 -26.58 4.88 -42.63
CA LEU A 43 -25.38 5.22 -43.38
C LEU A 43 -25.13 6.72 -43.19
N PRO A 44 -23.86 7.14 -42.99
CA PRO A 44 -23.55 8.55 -42.88
C PRO A 44 -24.13 9.27 -44.10
N ARG A 45 -24.75 10.42 -43.86
CA ARG A 45 -25.56 11.15 -44.86
C ARG A 45 -24.81 11.40 -46.17
N GLU A 46 -23.49 11.55 -46.09
CA GLU A 46 -22.57 11.72 -47.23
C GLU A 46 -22.55 10.50 -48.18
N LEU A 47 -22.66 9.28 -47.64
CA LEU A 47 -22.67 8.04 -48.44
C LEU A 47 -24.05 7.70 -49.00
N LEU A 48 -25.14 8.20 -48.38
CA LEU A 48 -26.50 7.89 -48.80
C LEU A 48 -26.84 8.46 -50.18
N LEU A 49 -26.21 9.57 -50.57
CA LEU A 49 -26.43 10.22 -51.87
C LEU A 49 -25.16 10.37 -52.73
N GLY A 50 -23.99 9.94 -52.24
CA GLY A 50 -22.71 10.05 -52.94
C GLY A 50 -22.30 11.49 -53.30
N GLN A 51 -22.98 12.49 -52.73
CA GLN A 51 -22.67 13.90 -52.94
C GLN A 51 -21.53 14.30 -52.00
N SER A 52 -20.36 14.54 -52.57
CA SER A 52 -19.22 15.14 -51.84
C SER A 52 -19.27 16.68 -51.81
N GLU A 53 -20.29 17.28 -52.43
CA GLU A 53 -20.42 18.74 -52.53
C GLU A 53 -21.05 19.31 -51.25
N ARG A 54 -20.35 20.26 -50.63
CA ARG A 54 -20.87 21.03 -49.49
C ARG A 54 -21.41 22.35 -50.02
N GLU A 55 -22.73 22.52 -49.99
CA GLU A 55 -23.36 23.79 -50.36
C GLU A 55 -23.09 24.84 -49.28
N VAL A 56 -22.41 25.93 -49.65
CA VAL A 56 -22.11 27.06 -48.78
C VAL A 56 -22.80 28.30 -49.34
N GLU A 57 -23.82 28.78 -48.64
CA GLU A 57 -24.53 30.00 -49.03
C GLU A 57 -23.80 31.23 -48.45
N TYR A 58 -23.46 32.20 -49.31
CA TYR A 58 -22.84 33.46 -48.92
C TYR A 58 -23.85 34.62 -48.90
N ASP A 59 -23.73 35.48 -47.91
CA ASP A 59 -24.35 36.80 -47.85
C ASP A 59 -23.79 37.70 -48.97
N ARG A 60 -24.48 38.80 -49.30
CA ARG A 60 -23.98 39.83 -50.23
C ARG A 60 -22.64 40.43 -49.80
N ALA A 61 -22.33 40.37 -48.49
CA ALA A 61 -21.06 40.79 -47.91
C ALA A 61 -19.98 39.67 -47.87
N GLY A 62 -20.26 38.49 -48.42
CA GLY A 62 -19.33 37.34 -48.44
C GLY A 62 -19.25 36.55 -47.14
N ARG A 63 -20.15 36.78 -46.16
CA ARG A 63 -20.23 35.98 -44.93
C ARG A 63 -21.03 34.71 -45.17
N ILE A 64 -20.59 33.59 -44.62
CA ILE A 64 -21.28 32.30 -44.78
C ILE A 64 -22.53 32.27 -43.89
N ILE A 65 -23.70 32.02 -44.49
CA ILE A 65 -24.99 31.95 -43.80
C ILE A 65 -25.41 30.50 -43.56
N LYS A 66 -25.21 29.62 -44.55
CA LYS A 66 -25.52 28.18 -44.47
C LYS A 66 -24.35 27.35 -44.98
N GLY A 67 -24.22 26.14 -44.47
CA GLY A 67 -23.18 25.18 -44.90
C GLY A 67 -21.89 25.22 -44.08
N GLN A 68 -21.73 26.18 -43.16
CA GLN A 68 -20.65 26.13 -42.19
C GLN A 68 -21.05 25.24 -41.02
N GLU A 69 -20.38 24.10 -40.87
CA GLU A 69 -20.46 23.30 -39.66
C GLU A 69 -20.11 24.20 -38.47
N MET A 70 -20.98 24.25 -37.46
CA MET A 70 -20.73 25.07 -36.29
C MET A 70 -19.50 24.51 -35.58
N ALA A 71 -18.36 25.19 -35.74
CA ALA A 71 -17.19 24.89 -34.95
C ALA A 71 -17.55 25.14 -33.47
N LEU A 72 -17.33 24.13 -32.62
CA LEU A 72 -17.51 24.29 -31.19
C LEU A 72 -16.61 25.45 -30.71
N PRO A 73 -17.17 26.46 -30.03
CA PRO A 73 -16.39 27.60 -29.57
C PRO A 73 -15.33 27.12 -28.57
N LYS A 74 -14.06 27.31 -28.88
CA LYS A 74 -12.95 27.04 -27.96
C LYS A 74 -12.89 28.13 -26.90
N SER A 75 -12.67 27.76 -25.64
CA SER A 75 -12.45 28.73 -24.58
C SER A 75 -11.07 29.41 -24.71
N LYS A 76 -10.82 30.45 -23.91
CA LYS A 76 -9.55 31.20 -23.89
C LYS A 76 -8.34 30.32 -23.57
N TYR A 77 -8.56 29.21 -22.87
CA TYR A 77 -7.51 28.31 -22.42
C TYR A 77 -7.43 27.11 -23.36
N GLU A 78 -6.21 26.66 -23.63
CA GLU A 78 -5.99 25.45 -24.43
C GLU A 78 -6.57 24.24 -23.69
N GLU A 79 -7.60 23.67 -24.28
CA GLU A 79 -8.27 22.47 -23.80
C GLU A 79 -7.51 21.24 -24.31
N ASP A 80 -7.66 20.10 -23.62
CA ASP A 80 -7.12 18.81 -24.07
C ASP A 80 -5.60 18.77 -24.33
N VAL A 81 -4.83 19.50 -23.53
CA VAL A 81 -3.37 19.41 -23.57
C VAL A 81 -2.89 18.12 -22.92
N TYR A 82 -2.53 17.17 -23.77
CA TYR A 82 -2.00 15.87 -23.37
C TYR A 82 -0.48 15.92 -23.23
N ILE A 83 -0.01 15.78 -21.98
CA ILE A 83 1.42 15.75 -21.67
C ILE A 83 1.94 14.32 -21.82
N ASN A 84 3.15 14.12 -22.34
CA ASN A 84 3.90 12.85 -22.29
C ASN A 84 3.11 11.58 -22.69
N ASN A 85 2.39 11.66 -23.81
CA ASN A 85 1.62 10.56 -24.43
C ASN A 85 0.49 9.99 -23.53
N HIS A 86 -0.06 10.81 -22.63
CA HIS A 86 -1.32 10.51 -21.94
C HIS A 86 -2.51 10.79 -22.88
N THR A 87 -3.61 10.05 -22.74
CA THR A 87 -4.86 10.29 -23.51
C THR A 87 -5.89 11.09 -22.73
N CYS A 88 -5.55 11.50 -21.50
CA CYS A 88 -6.42 12.27 -20.62
C CYS A 88 -5.61 13.41 -20.00
N VAL A 89 -6.26 14.54 -19.74
CA VAL A 89 -5.63 15.71 -19.09
C VAL A 89 -5.33 15.39 -17.62
N TRP A 90 -4.30 16.02 -17.06
CA TRP A 90 -4.00 15.97 -15.63
C TRP A 90 -5.19 16.48 -14.80
N GLY A 91 -5.60 15.75 -13.77
CA GLY A 91 -6.79 16.08 -12.97
C GLY A 91 -8.07 15.40 -13.46
N SER A 92 -8.00 14.60 -14.52
CA SER A 92 -9.10 13.75 -14.98
C SER A 92 -9.43 12.57 -14.04
N TRP A 93 -8.58 12.31 -13.04
CA TRP A 93 -8.73 11.23 -12.06
C TRP A 93 -8.46 11.70 -10.63
N TRP A 94 -9.26 11.23 -9.68
CA TRP A 94 -9.11 11.51 -8.25
C TRP A 94 -9.21 10.23 -7.43
N LYS A 95 -8.25 10.00 -6.54
CA LYS A 95 -8.30 8.91 -5.55
C LYS A 95 -7.49 9.31 -4.32
N GLY A 96 -8.08 9.14 -3.14
CA GLY A 96 -7.36 9.26 -1.86
C GLY A 96 -6.64 10.59 -1.66
N HIS A 97 -7.32 11.72 -1.87
CA HIS A 97 -6.75 13.07 -1.75
C HIS A 97 -5.68 13.43 -2.78
N GLN A 98 -5.56 12.68 -3.87
CA GLN A 98 -4.59 12.92 -4.94
C GLN A 98 -5.25 12.95 -6.32
N TRP A 99 -4.86 13.93 -7.12
CA TRP A 99 -5.23 14.07 -8.53
C TRP A 99 -4.26 13.30 -9.41
N GLY A 100 -4.75 12.78 -10.53
CA GLY A 100 -3.97 12.01 -11.48
C GLY A 100 -4.55 12.00 -12.89
N TYR A 101 -3.98 11.14 -13.74
CA TYR A 101 -4.45 10.90 -15.10
C TYR A 101 -5.44 9.73 -15.15
N LYS A 102 -6.57 9.86 -15.84
CA LYS A 102 -7.57 8.79 -16.00
C LYS A 102 -7.06 7.59 -16.82
N CYS A 103 -6.23 7.84 -17.83
CA CYS A 103 -5.70 6.82 -18.73
C CYS A 103 -4.78 5.79 -18.03
N CYS A 104 -3.98 6.26 -17.06
CA CYS A 104 -2.93 5.47 -16.41
C CYS A 104 -3.10 5.38 -14.88
N LYS A 105 -4.09 6.08 -14.30
CA LYS A 105 -4.33 6.24 -12.84
C LYS A 105 -3.10 6.70 -12.03
N GLN A 106 -2.12 7.32 -12.68
CA GLN A 106 -0.89 7.82 -12.05
C GLN A 106 -1.13 9.18 -11.37
N PHE A 107 -0.50 9.37 -10.20
CA PHE A 107 -0.56 10.60 -9.40
C PHE A 107 0.66 11.51 -9.56
N ILE A 108 1.52 11.27 -10.56
CA ILE A 108 2.70 12.10 -10.81
C ILE A 108 2.50 12.87 -12.11
N ARG A 109 2.45 14.21 -12.00
CA ARG A 109 2.34 15.10 -13.15
C ARG A 109 3.61 15.02 -14.01
N ASN A 110 3.46 15.04 -15.33
CA ASN A 110 4.54 14.89 -16.31
C ASN A 110 5.27 13.52 -16.30
N SER A 111 4.69 12.48 -15.69
CA SER A 111 5.17 11.10 -15.93
C SER A 111 4.75 10.62 -17.33
N TYR A 112 5.45 9.64 -17.90
CA TYR A 112 5.02 8.98 -19.14
C TYR A 112 3.86 8.02 -18.86
N CYS A 113 2.88 7.94 -19.77
CA CYS A 113 1.75 7.03 -19.58
C CYS A 113 2.19 5.57 -19.69
N THR A 114 1.77 4.78 -18.71
CA THR A 114 2.02 3.33 -18.59
C THR A 114 0.91 2.44 -19.16
N GLY A 115 -0.09 3.03 -19.82
CA GLY A 115 -1.28 2.37 -20.36
C GLY A 115 -2.08 1.55 -19.33
N ALA A 116 -2.83 0.57 -19.84
CA ALA A 116 -3.58 -0.38 -19.03
C ALA A 116 -2.68 -1.26 -18.13
N ALA A 117 -1.47 -1.58 -18.60
CA ALA A 117 -0.49 -2.33 -17.82
C ALA A 117 -0.11 -1.63 -16.51
N GLY A 118 -0.07 -0.30 -16.50
CA GLY A 118 0.15 0.49 -15.29
C GLY A 118 -0.96 0.35 -14.24
N ILE A 119 -2.21 0.18 -14.68
CA ILE A 119 -3.37 0.00 -13.80
C ILE A 119 -3.30 -1.37 -13.14
N GLU A 120 -3.08 -2.42 -13.93
CA GLU A 120 -2.96 -3.80 -13.43
C GLU A 120 -1.80 -3.94 -12.44
N ALA A 121 -0.64 -3.35 -12.76
CA ALA A 121 0.52 -3.36 -11.87
C ALA A 121 0.24 -2.63 -10.53
N ALA A 122 -0.49 -1.51 -10.58
CA ALA A 122 -0.85 -0.76 -9.37
C ALA A 122 -1.87 -1.52 -8.50
N GLU A 123 -2.84 -2.20 -9.13
CA GLU A 123 -3.82 -3.03 -8.43
C GLU A 123 -3.15 -4.26 -7.81
N ALA A 124 -2.30 -4.97 -8.56
CA ALA A 124 -1.49 -6.07 -8.04
C ALA A 124 -0.58 -5.65 -6.88
N ALA A 125 0.10 -4.50 -6.99
CA ALA A 125 0.90 -3.96 -5.89
C ALA A 125 0.06 -3.66 -4.63
N SER A 126 -1.17 -3.16 -4.81
CA SER A 126 -2.07 -2.91 -3.69
C SER A 126 -2.53 -4.20 -3.02
N ASP A 127 -2.75 -5.27 -3.79
CA ASP A 127 -3.17 -6.56 -3.25
C ASP A 127 -2.01 -7.29 -2.58
N LEU A 128 -0.78 -7.18 -3.11
CA LEU A 128 0.43 -7.64 -2.44
C LEU A 128 0.64 -6.93 -1.09
N MET A 129 0.39 -5.61 -1.02
CA MET A 129 0.48 -4.85 0.22
C MET A 129 -0.54 -5.35 1.26
N LYS A 130 -1.80 -5.55 0.86
CA LYS A 130 -2.84 -6.13 1.74
C LYS A 130 -2.48 -7.53 2.20
N ALA A 131 -1.96 -8.38 1.31
CA ALA A 131 -1.53 -9.73 1.65
C ALA A 131 -0.38 -9.73 2.67
N ASN A 132 0.59 -8.81 2.52
CA ASN A 132 1.67 -8.65 3.49
C ASN A 132 1.18 -8.18 4.86
N ILE A 133 0.19 -7.27 4.89
CA ILE A 133 -0.45 -6.83 6.15
C ILE A 133 -1.14 -8.02 6.83
N ALA A 134 -1.96 -8.78 6.10
CA ALA A 134 -2.65 -9.95 6.65
C ALA A 134 -1.67 -11.02 7.17
N ARG A 135 -0.54 -11.24 6.46
CA ARG A 135 0.53 -12.13 6.95
C ARG A 135 1.15 -11.61 8.23
N LYS A 136 1.41 -10.30 8.33
CA LYS A 136 1.98 -9.69 9.53
C LYS A 136 1.03 -9.79 10.71
N GLU A 137 -0.26 -9.52 10.51
CA GLU A 137 -1.30 -9.65 11.54
C GLU A 137 -1.38 -11.09 12.07
N ALA A 138 -1.40 -12.08 11.17
CA ALA A 138 -1.38 -13.50 11.56
C ALA A 138 -0.11 -13.90 12.34
N THR A 139 1.04 -13.28 12.06
CA THR A 139 2.27 -13.52 12.84
C THR A 139 2.30 -12.76 14.17
N GLN A 140 1.63 -11.61 14.26
CA GLN A 140 1.62 -10.80 15.49
C GLN A 140 0.78 -11.43 16.61
N GLU A 141 -0.21 -12.27 16.30
CA GLU A 141 -0.92 -13.06 17.31
C GLU A 141 -0.02 -14.09 18.03
N VAL A 142 1.15 -14.42 17.47
CA VAL A 142 2.08 -15.43 18.03
C VAL A 142 3.32 -14.81 18.68
N VAL A 143 3.41 -13.48 18.77
CA VAL A 143 4.49 -12.84 19.53
C VAL A 143 4.15 -12.98 21.01
N ALA A 144 4.80 -13.93 21.67
CA ALA A 144 4.77 -14.11 23.12
C ALA A 144 5.00 -12.75 23.83
N PRO A 145 4.36 -12.48 24.98
CA PRO A 145 4.53 -11.22 25.69
C PRO A 145 6.02 -11.02 25.94
N THR A 146 6.63 -10.10 25.20
CA THR A 146 7.96 -9.59 25.52
C THR A 146 7.80 -8.90 26.86
N GLU A 147 8.34 -9.52 27.91
CA GLU A 147 8.39 -8.93 29.24
C GLU A 147 9.03 -7.54 29.12
N GLU A 148 8.23 -6.50 29.28
CA GLU A 148 8.69 -5.12 29.31
C GLU A 148 9.52 -4.95 30.58
N LYS A 149 10.84 -5.19 30.47
CA LYS A 149 11.76 -4.87 31.55
C LYS A 149 11.69 -3.35 31.78
N GLN A 150 11.21 -2.93 32.94
CA GLN A 150 11.30 -1.53 33.34
C GLN A 150 12.76 -1.19 33.65
N LEU A 151 13.41 -0.59 32.65
CA LEU A 151 14.79 -0.13 32.73
C LEU A 151 14.83 1.17 33.54
N ALA A 152 15.67 1.21 34.57
CA ALA A 152 15.90 2.42 35.33
C ALA A 152 16.80 3.37 34.51
N THR A 153 16.28 4.54 34.15
CA THR A 153 17.06 5.57 33.47
C THR A 153 18.02 6.21 34.49
N TRP A 154 19.28 6.44 34.11
CA TRP A 154 20.27 7.02 35.00
C TRP A 154 19.88 8.47 35.40
N GLY A 155 19.80 8.74 36.70
CA GLY A 155 19.50 10.08 37.24
C GLY A 155 18.06 10.32 37.69
N THR A 156 17.16 9.34 37.55
CA THR A 156 15.81 9.42 38.15
C THR A 156 15.76 8.62 39.45
N ASP A 157 15.34 9.28 40.54
CA ASP A 157 15.03 8.59 41.80
C ASP A 157 13.88 7.60 41.57
N ILE A 158 14.09 6.36 42.02
CA ILE A 158 13.05 5.33 41.97
C ILE A 158 11.94 5.75 42.93
N PRO A 159 10.67 5.83 42.47
CA PRO A 159 9.56 6.21 43.33
C PRO A 159 9.44 5.23 44.50
N ASP A 160 9.29 5.75 45.72
CA ASP A 160 9.22 4.95 46.97
C ASP A 160 8.04 3.95 46.99
N ASP A 161 7.03 4.15 46.14
CA ASP A 161 5.85 3.28 45.99
C ASP A 161 6.06 2.07 45.05
N LEU A 162 7.26 1.85 44.53
CA LEU A 162 7.54 0.70 43.66
C LEU A 162 7.64 -0.59 44.50
N VAL A 163 6.70 -1.52 44.31
CA VAL A 163 6.76 -2.86 44.91
C VAL A 163 7.90 -3.65 44.26
N LEU A 164 9.05 -3.68 44.91
CA LEU A 164 10.21 -4.44 44.47
C LEU A 164 10.03 -5.94 44.74
N ASP A 165 10.38 -6.76 43.75
CA ASP A 165 10.37 -8.22 43.90
C ASP A 165 11.52 -8.68 44.81
N GLN A 166 11.20 -9.20 45.98
CA GLN A 166 12.19 -9.65 46.98
C GLN A 166 13.19 -10.68 46.40
N ALA A 167 12.74 -11.56 45.50
CA ALA A 167 13.61 -12.54 44.84
C ALA A 167 14.67 -11.87 43.95
N LYS A 168 14.27 -10.92 43.10
CA LYS A 168 15.17 -10.18 42.20
C LYS A 168 16.12 -9.28 42.98
N LEU A 169 15.66 -8.67 44.08
CA LEU A 169 16.51 -7.87 44.96
C LEU A 169 17.61 -8.72 45.62
N THR A 170 17.29 -9.92 46.12
CA THR A 170 18.33 -10.80 46.70
C THR A 170 19.34 -11.28 45.66
N GLU A 171 18.92 -11.49 44.41
CA GLU A 171 19.80 -11.82 43.31
C GLU A 171 20.71 -10.65 42.94
N ALA A 172 20.16 -9.43 42.85
CA ALA A 172 20.90 -8.19 42.63
C ALA A 172 21.94 -7.94 43.73
N LEU A 173 21.59 -8.16 45.01
CA LEU A 173 22.53 -8.07 46.13
C LEU A 173 23.69 -9.08 45.96
N LYS A 174 23.41 -10.35 45.66
CA LYS A 174 24.47 -11.36 45.43
C LYS A 174 25.37 -11.00 44.25
N LYS A 175 24.81 -10.43 43.19
CA LYS A 175 25.54 -9.97 42.00
C LYS A 175 26.46 -8.78 42.32
N GLU A 176 26.00 -7.84 43.14
CA GLU A 176 26.80 -6.72 43.64
C GLU A 176 27.97 -7.20 44.50
N ASP A 177 27.73 -8.14 45.44
CA ASP A 177 28.79 -8.71 46.27
C ASP A 177 29.87 -9.40 45.44
N LYS A 178 29.45 -10.15 44.42
CA LYS A 178 30.37 -10.80 43.49
C LYS A 178 31.18 -9.77 42.71
N ARG A 179 30.56 -8.69 42.23
CA ARG A 179 31.24 -7.59 41.54
C ARG A 179 32.26 -6.89 42.44
N ARG A 180 31.95 -6.71 43.73
CA ARG A 180 32.85 -6.08 44.72
C ARG A 180 33.99 -6.99 45.14
N ARG A 181 33.77 -8.30 45.18
CA ARG A 181 34.78 -9.33 45.52
C ARG A 181 35.74 -9.61 44.36
N GLU A 182 35.32 -9.37 43.12
CA GLU A 182 36.17 -9.47 41.94
C GLU A 182 37.20 -8.32 41.90
N GLU A 183 38.37 -8.54 42.48
CA GLU A 183 39.52 -7.62 42.39
C GLU A 183 40.06 -7.63 40.95
N LYS A 184 39.75 -6.58 40.18
CA LYS A 184 40.07 -6.49 38.75
C LYS A 184 41.44 -5.87 38.52
N ASP A 185 42.47 -6.68 38.66
CA ASP A 185 43.82 -6.37 38.20
C ASP A 185 43.83 -6.17 36.66
N GLU A 186 44.32 -5.03 36.17
CA GLU A 186 44.08 -4.57 34.78
C GLU A 186 44.58 -5.56 33.71
N ARG A 187 45.60 -6.34 34.06
CA ARG A 187 46.21 -7.38 33.20
C ARG A 187 45.36 -8.63 33.02
N LYS A 188 44.31 -8.84 33.83
CA LYS A 188 43.42 -10.01 33.75
C LYS A 188 42.07 -9.73 33.08
N ARG A 189 41.84 -8.50 32.58
CA ARG A 189 40.60 -8.17 31.85
C ARG A 189 40.58 -8.91 30.50
N LYS A 190 39.60 -9.81 30.30
CA LYS A 190 39.43 -10.53 29.02
C LYS A 190 39.03 -9.56 27.91
N TYR A 191 39.59 -9.73 26.72
CA TYR A 191 39.37 -8.84 25.55
C TYR A 191 37.90 -8.75 25.08
N ASN A 192 37.06 -9.74 25.41
CA ASN A 192 35.64 -9.76 25.01
C ASN A 192 34.70 -9.43 26.18
N VAL A 193 34.82 -8.24 26.77
CA VAL A 193 33.80 -7.74 27.71
C VAL A 193 32.59 -7.29 26.89
N LYS A 194 31.49 -8.05 26.97
CA LYS A 194 30.18 -7.54 26.57
C LYS A 194 29.66 -6.67 27.71
N TRP A 195 29.45 -5.39 27.42
CA TRP A 195 28.81 -4.47 28.36
C TRP A 195 27.30 -4.60 28.21
N ASN A 196 26.59 -4.85 29.31
CA ASN A 196 25.13 -4.82 29.35
C ASN A 196 24.73 -3.54 30.09
N ASP A 197 24.11 -2.63 29.35
CA ASP A 197 23.58 -1.35 29.80
C ASP A 197 22.26 -1.44 30.56
N GLU A 198 21.62 -2.60 30.53
CA GLU A 198 20.32 -2.81 31.14
C GLU A 198 20.43 -2.88 32.68
N VAL A 199 20.00 -1.81 33.37
CA VAL A 199 19.91 -1.73 34.83
C VAL A 199 18.44 -1.75 35.25
N THR A 200 18.09 -2.67 36.14
CA THR A 200 16.74 -2.78 36.71
C THR A 200 16.59 -1.89 37.95
N ALA A 201 15.35 -1.65 38.39
CA ALA A 201 15.09 -0.87 39.59
C ALA A 201 15.71 -1.54 40.85
N GLU A 202 15.66 -2.86 40.93
CA GLU A 202 16.25 -3.68 41.99
C GLU A 202 17.77 -3.59 42.00
N ASP A 203 18.42 -3.57 40.82
CA ASP A 203 19.87 -3.40 40.71
C ASP A 203 20.33 -2.03 41.24
N MET A 204 19.56 -0.96 41.02
CA MET A 204 19.84 0.38 41.54
C MET A 204 19.64 0.48 43.05
N GLU A 205 18.62 -0.17 43.59
CA GLU A 205 18.41 -0.23 45.06
C GLU A 205 19.52 -1.04 45.75
N ALA A 206 19.88 -2.22 45.22
CA ALA A 206 20.98 -3.02 45.73
C ALA A 206 22.31 -2.23 45.73
N TYR A 207 22.54 -1.43 44.68
CA TYR A 207 23.69 -0.54 44.63
C TYR A 207 23.62 0.57 45.68
N ARG A 208 22.45 1.20 45.89
CA ARG A 208 22.24 2.23 46.92
C ARG A 208 22.49 1.68 48.33
N MET A 209 21.99 0.48 48.64
CA MET A 209 22.20 -0.16 49.95
C MET A 209 23.66 -0.50 50.25
N LYS A 210 24.46 -0.83 49.23
CA LYS A 210 25.86 -1.24 49.39
C LYS A 210 26.88 -0.14 49.12
N LYS A 211 26.44 1.00 48.60
CA LYS A 211 27.28 2.17 48.40
C LYS A 211 27.74 2.69 49.75
N VAL A 212 28.97 2.37 50.09
CA VAL A 212 29.63 2.94 51.28
C VAL A 212 29.91 4.42 51.01
N LEU A 213 29.23 5.32 51.74
CA LEU A 213 29.59 6.73 51.73
C LEU A 213 30.95 6.89 52.42
N HIS A 214 31.97 7.26 51.65
CA HIS A 214 33.30 7.49 52.20
C HIS A 214 33.37 8.73 53.10
N ASP A 215 32.41 9.65 52.98
CA ASP A 215 32.34 10.91 53.73
C ASP A 215 31.39 10.85 54.94
N ASP A 216 30.87 9.67 55.31
CA ASP A 216 30.03 9.50 56.49
C ASP A 216 30.90 9.34 57.75
N PRO A 217 30.91 10.30 58.70
CA PRO A 217 31.71 10.23 59.92
C PRO A 217 31.31 9.08 60.86
N MET A 218 30.18 8.40 60.63
CA MET A 218 29.78 7.20 61.37
C MET A 218 30.31 5.88 60.77
N LYS A 219 30.95 5.92 59.59
CA LYS A 219 31.44 4.72 58.88
C LYS A 219 32.41 3.87 59.70
N ASP A 220 33.30 4.50 60.48
CA ASP A 220 34.30 3.79 61.28
C ASP A 220 33.72 3.11 62.53
N PHE A 221 32.45 3.39 62.86
CA PHE A 221 31.75 2.84 64.03
C PHE A 221 30.77 1.70 63.68
N LEU A 222 30.51 1.45 62.39
CA LEU A 222 29.75 0.29 61.92
C LEU A 222 30.72 -0.79 61.41
N ASN A 223 31.16 -1.67 62.31
CA ASN A 223 31.70 -2.99 61.98
C ASN A 223 30.80 -4.08 62.58
#